data_AF-A0A9C8AG76-F1
#
_entry.id   AF-A0A9C8AG76-F1
#
_cell.length_a   1.000
_cell.length_b   1.000
_cell.length_c   1.000
_cell.angle_alpha   90.00
_cell.angle_beta   90.00
_cell.angle_gamma   90.00
#
_symmetry.space_group_name_H-M   'P 1'
#
loop_
_entity.id
_entity.type
_entity.pdbx_description
1 polymer ?
#
loop_
_entity_poly.entity_id
_entity_poly.type
_entity_poly.pdbx_seq_one_letter_code
_entity_poly.pdbx_strand_id
1 'polypeptide(L)'
;MPNSVGVEFDIWNNEQWRNDSDNNHVGINLNGKFKGPTASVEPSFQDGASWYAWIDYDGSQLEVRTNQKDERPSEALLTQSLNLQEILGDTEEAFVGFTASTGGAFANHDILSWTYQIK
;
A
#
# COMPACT_ATOMS: atom_id res chain seq x y z
N MET A 1 8.31 -8.92 -7.57
CA MET A 1 9.63 -8.25 -7.58
C MET A 1 10.37 -8.70 -6.34
N PRO A 2 11.51 -9.41 -6.43
CA PRO A 2 12.34 -9.67 -5.25
C PRO A 2 12.91 -8.36 -4.70
N ASN A 3 13.32 -8.35 -3.44
CA ASN A 3 13.92 -7.19 -2.76
C ASN A 3 13.06 -5.92 -2.88
N SER A 4 11.80 -6.03 -2.46
CA SER A 4 10.83 -4.95 -2.59
C SER A 4 9.93 -4.86 -1.38
N VAL A 5 9.54 -3.64 -1.04
CA VAL A 5 8.40 -3.35 -0.16
C VAL A 5 7.38 -2.57 -0.97
N GLY A 6 6.13 -2.97 -0.91
CA GLY A 6 5.01 -2.27 -1.56
C GLY A 6 3.87 -2.09 -0.58
N VAL A 7 3.18 -0.96 -0.68
CA VAL A 7 1.86 -0.78 -0.08
C VAL A 7 0.85 -0.86 -1.21
N GLU A 8 -0.17 -1.69 -1.05
CA GLU A 8 -1.25 -1.80 -2.02
C GLU A 8 -2.54 -1.17 -1.51
N PHE A 9 -3.35 -0.76 -2.48
CA PHE A 9 -4.73 -0.32 -2.32
C PHE A 9 -5.53 -1.22 -3.25
N ASP A 10 -5.95 -2.36 -2.73
CA ASP A 10 -6.61 -3.39 -3.52
C ASP A 10 -8.10 -3.10 -3.63
N ILE A 11 -8.62 -3.24 -4.85
CA ILE A 11 -10.01 -2.97 -5.23
C ILE A 11 -10.71 -4.23 -5.76
N TRP A 12 -10.05 -5.38 -5.71
CA TRP A 12 -10.57 -6.59 -6.33
C TRP A 12 -10.18 -7.85 -5.58
N ASN A 13 -11.20 -8.58 -5.13
CA ASN A 13 -11.03 -9.82 -4.40
C ASN A 13 -10.50 -10.97 -5.28
N ASN A 14 -9.37 -11.54 -4.88
CA ASN A 14 -8.66 -12.68 -5.45
C ASN A 14 -8.71 -13.95 -4.58
N GLU A 15 -9.74 -14.09 -3.73
CA GLU A 15 -10.10 -15.12 -2.71
C GLU A 15 -9.53 -16.52 -2.88
N GLN A 16 -9.29 -16.97 -4.11
CA GLN A 16 -8.93 -18.34 -4.43
C GLN A 16 -7.41 -18.63 -4.42
N TRP A 17 -6.53 -17.61 -4.41
CA TRP A 17 -5.10 -17.87 -4.68
C TRP A 17 -4.06 -17.14 -3.82
N ARG A 18 -4.43 -16.10 -3.05
CA ARG A 18 -3.40 -15.15 -2.58
C ARG A 18 -3.51 -14.59 -1.15
N ASN A 19 -4.33 -15.11 -0.24
CA ASN A 19 -4.55 -14.48 1.09
C ASN A 19 -5.25 -13.11 0.96
N ASP A 20 -6.10 -12.99 -0.06
CA ASP A 20 -6.95 -11.83 -0.31
C ASP A 20 -8.36 -12.20 0.13
N SER A 21 -8.86 -11.59 1.20
CA SER A 21 -10.14 -11.97 1.81
C SER A 21 -11.25 -10.93 1.62
N ASP A 22 -10.96 -9.78 1.02
CA ASP A 22 -11.97 -8.75 0.75
C ASP A 22 -11.70 -8.07 -0.59
N ASN A 23 -12.67 -7.33 -1.12
CA ASN A 23 -12.52 -6.62 -2.39
C ASN A 23 -12.10 -5.15 -2.21
N ASN A 24 -11.67 -4.75 -1.01
CA ASN A 24 -11.37 -3.37 -0.69
C ASN A 24 -10.51 -3.22 0.58
N HIS A 25 -9.18 -3.27 0.42
CA HIS A 25 -8.25 -3.17 1.54
C HIS A 25 -6.97 -2.42 1.19
N VAL A 26 -6.23 -2.06 2.24
CA VAL A 26 -4.80 -1.79 2.12
C VAL A 26 -4.00 -2.97 2.62
N GLY A 27 -2.82 -3.18 2.05
CA GLY A 27 -1.91 -4.28 2.40
C GLY A 27 -0.45 -3.90 2.25
N ILE A 28 0.42 -4.67 2.90
CA ILE A 28 1.88 -4.51 2.82
C ILE A 28 2.50 -5.77 2.21
N ASN A 29 3.17 -5.57 1.08
CA ASN A 29 3.76 -6.61 0.26
C ASN A 29 5.28 -6.64 0.41
N LEU A 30 5.83 -7.82 0.72
CA LEU A 30 7.27 -8.01 0.85
C LEU A 30 7.79 -8.98 -0.21
N ASN A 31 8.92 -8.64 -0.82
CA ASN A 31 9.61 -9.47 -1.81
C ASN A 31 8.69 -9.93 -2.96
N GLY A 32 7.75 -9.06 -3.35
CA GLY A 32 6.80 -9.32 -4.41
C GLY A 32 5.79 -10.42 -4.10
N LYS A 33 5.58 -10.72 -2.83
CA LYS A 33 4.60 -11.70 -2.35
C LYS A 33 3.54 -10.99 -1.52
N PHE A 34 2.29 -11.27 -1.85
CA PHE A 34 1.13 -10.90 -1.06
C PHE A 34 0.88 -11.95 0.02
N LYS A 35 1.44 -11.70 1.19
CA LYS A 35 1.34 -12.52 2.42
C LYS A 35 1.42 -11.66 3.70
N GLY A 36 1.36 -10.34 3.56
CA GLY A 36 1.41 -9.42 4.69
C GLY A 36 0.05 -9.24 5.35
N PRO A 37 -0.01 -8.41 6.41
CA PRO A 37 -1.26 -8.02 7.02
C PRO A 37 -2.05 -7.11 6.07
N THR A 38 -3.37 -7.15 6.17
CA THR A 38 -4.31 -6.29 5.44
C THR A 38 -5.22 -5.56 6.41
N ALA A 39 -5.82 -4.46 5.96
CA ALA A 39 -6.87 -3.75 6.67
C ALA A 39 -7.94 -3.31 5.69
N SER A 40 -9.18 -3.75 5.92
CA SER A 40 -10.34 -3.34 5.12
C SER A 40 -10.58 -1.84 5.24
N VAL A 41 -11.02 -1.23 4.15
CA VAL A 41 -11.29 0.21 4.06
C VAL A 41 -12.77 0.41 3.75
N GLU A 42 -13.37 1.44 4.34
CA GLU A 42 -14.73 1.90 3.99
C GLU A 42 -14.75 3.43 3.93
N PRO A 43 -15.40 4.05 2.92
CA PRO A 43 -16.09 3.41 1.79
C PRO A 43 -15.13 2.72 0.81
N SER A 44 -15.69 2.04 -0.21
CA SER A 44 -14.87 1.43 -1.27
C SER A 44 -14.05 2.46 -2.04
N PHE A 45 -12.81 2.13 -2.42
CA PHE A 45 -12.00 2.91 -3.34
C PHE A 45 -12.65 3.07 -4.72
N GLN A 46 -13.58 2.17 -5.09
CA GLN A 46 -14.32 2.20 -6.35
C GLN A 46 -15.56 3.11 -6.29
N ASP A 47 -15.44 4.28 -5.68
CA ASP A 47 -16.54 5.23 -5.49
C ASP A 47 -16.39 6.53 -6.30
N GLY A 48 -15.28 6.68 -7.02
CA GLY A 48 -14.99 7.85 -7.86
C GLY A 48 -14.54 9.09 -7.07
N ALA A 49 -14.35 8.97 -5.76
CA ALA A 49 -13.80 10.05 -4.94
C ALA A 49 -12.27 10.11 -5.04
N SER A 50 -11.70 11.26 -4.68
CA SER A 50 -10.26 11.38 -4.46
C SER A 50 -9.89 10.84 -3.08
N TRP A 51 -8.82 10.05 -3.03
CA TRP A 51 -8.29 9.47 -1.81
C TRP A 51 -6.91 10.03 -1.50
N TYR A 52 -6.63 10.17 -0.21
CA TYR A 52 -5.35 10.61 0.32
C TYR A 52 -4.71 9.45 1.07
N ALA A 53 -3.42 9.25 0.84
CA ALA A 53 -2.66 8.18 1.46
C ALA A 53 -1.37 8.70 2.09
N TRP A 54 -1.01 8.15 3.25
CA TRP A 54 0.25 8.44 3.93
C TRP A 54 0.94 7.14 4.30
N ILE A 55 2.19 7.01 3.85
CA ILE A 55 3.07 5.88 4.11
C ILE A 55 4.25 6.40 4.92
N ASP A 56 4.30 6.03 6.20
CA ASP A 56 5.32 6.51 7.13
C ASP A 56 6.20 5.33 7.58
N TYR A 57 7.52 5.50 7.56
CA TYR A 57 8.48 4.54 8.10
C TYR A 57 9.39 5.23 9.11
N ASP A 58 9.51 4.68 10.31
CA ASP A 58 10.29 5.27 11.40
C ASP A 58 11.67 4.61 11.62
N GLY A 59 12.07 3.70 10.74
CA GLY A 59 13.26 2.86 10.91
C GLY A 59 12.98 1.49 11.52
N SER A 60 11.76 1.23 12.00
CA SER A 60 11.38 -0.02 12.65
C SER A 60 10.01 -0.56 12.20
N GLN A 61 9.07 0.32 11.91
CA GLN A 61 7.72 -0.03 11.47
C GLN A 61 7.24 0.86 10.32
N LEU A 62 6.50 0.24 9.41
CA LEU A 62 5.78 0.89 8.33
C LEU A 62 4.33 1.07 8.74
N GLU A 63 3.80 2.28 8.58
CA GLU A 63 2.41 2.63 8.84
C GLU A 63 1.73 3.13 7.57
N VAL A 64 0.50 2.67 7.37
CA VAL A 64 -0.35 3.04 6.25
C VAL A 64 -1.60 3.73 6.80
N ARG A 65 -1.90 4.90 6.25
CA ARG A 65 -3.13 5.67 6.52
C ARG A 65 -3.78 6.03 5.19
N THR A 66 -5.11 6.02 5.16
CA THR A 66 -5.86 6.48 3.99
C THR A 66 -7.25 6.98 4.39
N ASN A 67 -7.76 7.98 3.67
CA ASN A 67 -9.12 8.48 3.78
C ASN A 67 -9.47 9.39 2.58
N GLN A 68 -10.67 9.98 2.60
CA GLN A 68 -11.15 10.93 1.58
C GLN A 68 -11.07 12.40 2.02
N LYS A 69 -10.41 12.66 3.16
CA LYS A 69 -10.26 14.00 3.72
C LYS A 69 -8.77 14.31 3.65
N ASP A 70 -8.36 15.44 3.09
CA ASP A 70 -6.93 15.82 3.04
C ASP A 70 -6.37 16.17 4.44
N GLU A 71 -6.45 15.22 5.35
CA GLU A 71 -6.16 15.31 6.77
C GLU A 71 -5.65 13.94 7.21
N ARG A 72 -4.36 13.89 7.55
CA ARG A 72 -3.71 12.65 7.97
C ARG A 72 -4.31 12.14 9.30
N PRO A 73 -4.90 10.93 9.34
CA PRO A 73 -5.36 10.33 10.59
C PRO A 73 -4.21 10.17 11.61
N SER A 74 -4.51 10.34 12.90
CA SER A 74 -3.52 10.05 13.96
C SER A 74 -3.20 8.56 14.03
N GLU A 75 -4.25 7.73 14.05
CA GLU A 75 -4.14 6.28 14.08
C GLU A 75 -3.83 5.73 12.69
N ALA A 76 -2.85 4.82 12.62
CA ALA A 76 -2.59 4.07 11.41
C ALA A 76 -3.71 3.06 11.17
N LEU A 77 -4.10 2.89 9.90
CA LEU A 77 -5.02 1.84 9.52
C LEU A 77 -4.33 0.46 9.55
N LEU A 78 -3.05 0.44 9.17
CA LEU A 78 -2.23 -0.76 9.14
C LEU A 78 -0.81 -0.43 9.58
N THR A 79 -0.26 -1.26 10.47
CA THR A 79 1.12 -1.14 10.95
C THR A 79 1.82 -2.48 10.81
N GLN A 80 3.06 -2.48 10.30
CA GLN A 80 3.91 -3.66 10.24
C GLN A 80 5.34 -3.34 10.63
N SER A 81 5.86 -4.03 11.64
CA SER A 81 7.29 -4.02 11.95
C SER A 81 8.07 -4.70 10.84
N LEU A 82 9.08 -4.01 10.29
CA LEU A 82 9.93 -4.52 9.23
C LEU A 82 11.28 -3.79 9.17
N ASN A 83 12.28 -4.48 8.63
CA ASN A 83 13.60 -3.93 8.38
C ASN A 83 13.78 -3.70 6.87
N LEU A 84 13.73 -2.44 6.41
CA LEU A 84 13.89 -2.11 5.00
C LEU A 84 15.27 -2.51 4.47
N GLN A 85 16.33 -2.37 5.26
CA GLN A 85 17.68 -2.70 4.81
C GLN A 85 17.81 -4.19 4.49
N GLU A 86 17.33 -5.05 5.39
CA GLU A 86 17.31 -6.50 5.19
C GLU A 86 16.45 -6.90 3.99
N ILE A 87 15.25 -6.31 3.87
CA ILE A 87 14.30 -6.68 2.81
C ILE A 87 14.78 -6.21 1.43
N LEU A 88 15.41 -5.04 1.34
CA LEU A 88 15.92 -4.49 0.09
C LEU A 88 17.29 -5.07 -0.31
N GLY A 89 17.86 -5.96 0.51
CA GLY A 89 19.09 -6.69 0.21
C GLY A 89 20.36 -5.92 0.55
N ASP A 90 20.37 -5.24 1.70
CA ASP A 90 21.52 -4.49 2.25
C ASP A 90 22.10 -3.43 1.29
N THR A 91 21.26 -2.89 0.42
CA THR A 91 21.59 -1.79 -0.49
C THR A 91 21.42 -0.43 0.18
N GLU A 92 22.25 0.54 -0.22
CA GLU A 92 22.11 1.96 0.17
C GLU A 92 21.15 2.73 -0.77
N GLU A 93 20.79 2.12 -1.90
CA GLU A 93 19.97 2.75 -2.94
C GLU A 93 18.72 1.92 -3.26
N ALA A 94 17.59 2.59 -3.43
CA ALA A 94 16.34 1.98 -3.87
C ALA A 94 15.54 2.94 -4.75
N PHE A 95 14.70 2.37 -5.63
CA PHE A 95 13.73 3.15 -6.39
C PHE A 95 12.42 3.27 -5.63
N VAL A 96 11.79 4.44 -5.70
CA VAL A 96 10.46 4.69 -5.14
C VAL A 96 9.55 5.16 -6.26
N GLY A 97 8.33 4.63 -6.29
CA GLY A 97 7.35 5.01 -7.30
C GLY A 97 6.02 4.30 -7.09
N PHE A 98 5.19 4.38 -8.13
CA PHE A 98 3.86 3.81 -8.16
C PHE A 98 3.74 2.78 -9.27
N THR A 99 2.86 1.82 -9.06
CA THR A 99 2.40 0.90 -10.10
C THR A 99 0.90 0.68 -9.90
N ALA A 100 0.20 0.41 -10.98
CA ALA A 100 -1.19 0.01 -10.96
C ALA A 100 -1.44 -1.00 -12.08
N SER A 101 -2.49 -1.80 -11.95
CA SER A 101 -2.87 -2.78 -12.96
C SER A 101 -4.37 -2.96 -13.01
N THR A 102 -4.84 -3.45 -14.15
CA THR A 102 -6.18 -3.99 -14.30
C THR A 102 -6.07 -5.40 -14.89
N GLY A 103 -7.18 -6.14 -14.87
CA GLY A 103 -7.28 -7.49 -15.44
C GLY A 103 -8.33 -7.54 -16.55
N GLY A 104 -9.28 -8.47 -16.42
CA GLY A 104 -10.42 -8.55 -17.34
C GLY A 104 -11.44 -7.42 -17.22
N ALA A 105 -11.40 -6.66 -16.10
CA ALA A 105 -12.20 -5.46 -15.86
C ALA A 105 -11.35 -4.19 -16.01
N PHE A 106 -11.97 -3.02 -15.81
CA PHE A 106 -11.35 -1.71 -16.05
C PHE A 106 -11.46 -0.80 -14.81
N ALA A 107 -10.40 -0.04 -14.56
CA ALA A 107 -10.35 1.03 -13.58
C ALA A 107 -9.29 2.04 -13.99
N ASN A 108 -9.49 3.31 -13.63
CA ASN A 108 -8.46 4.34 -13.75
C ASN A 108 -7.74 4.47 -12.41
N HIS A 109 -6.43 4.63 -12.46
CA HIS A 109 -5.58 4.83 -11.29
C HIS A 109 -4.73 6.07 -11.54
N ASP A 110 -5.12 7.19 -10.94
CA ASP A 110 -4.53 8.50 -11.19
C ASP A 110 -3.80 9.01 -9.94
N ILE A 111 -2.52 9.38 -10.09
CA ILE A 111 -1.77 10.08 -9.05
C ILE A 111 -1.94 11.58 -9.26
N LEU A 112 -2.78 12.21 -8.43
CA LEU A 112 -3.09 13.65 -8.53
C LEU A 112 -1.98 14.53 -7.93
N SER A 113 -1.31 14.05 -6.89
CA SER A 113 -0.16 14.72 -6.28
C SER A 113 0.71 13.69 -5.54
N TRP A 114 2.00 14.00 -5.38
CA TRP A 114 2.92 13.16 -4.62
C TRP A 114 3.96 14.01 -3.91
N THR A 115 4.19 13.69 -2.63
CA THR A 115 5.30 14.23 -1.84
C THR A 115 6.11 13.05 -1.29
N TYR A 116 7.43 13.12 -1.44
CA TYR A 116 8.36 12.16 -0.88
C TYR A 116 9.41 12.89 -0.04
N GLN A 117 9.62 12.41 1.18
CA GLN A 117 10.59 12.97 2.12
C GLN A 117 11.27 11.84 2.88
N ILE A 118 12.60 11.90 2.95
CA ILE A 118 13.41 11.10 3.86
C ILE A 118 13.81 12.03 5.00
N LYS A 119 13.63 11.59 6.24
CA LYS A 119 14.05 12.34 7.43
C LYS A 119 15.38 11.82 7.94
#